data_AF-A0A1F9AF37-F1
#
_entry.id   AF-A0A1F9AF37-F1
#
_cell.length_a   1.000
_cell.length_b   1.000
_cell.length_c   1.000
_cell.angle_alpha   90.00
_cell.angle_beta   90.00
_cell.angle_gamma   90.00
#
_symmetry.space_group_name_H-M   'P 1'
#
loop_
_entity.id
_entity.type
_entity.pdbx_description
1 polymer ?
#
loop_
_entity_poly.entity_id
_entity_poly.type
_entity_poly.pdbx_seq_one_letter_code
_entity_poly.pdbx_strand_id
1 'polypeptide(L)' 'MKKKVPEVILREGKPAAVILDIDEYREMLERLEDMEDLRMLAEMRRRPLKFKTLQDFLKERHPGV' A
#
# COMPACT_ATOMS: atom_id res chain seq x y z
N MET A 1 11.97 -13.68 -14.79
CA MET A 1 13.30 -13.73 -14.12
C MET A 1 13.15 -14.57 -12.86
N LYS A 2 14.14 -15.39 -12.47
CA LYS A 2 14.07 -16.13 -11.19
C LYS A 2 14.11 -15.09 -10.04
N LYS A 3 13.12 -15.11 -9.16
CA LYS A 3 13.15 -14.31 -7.91
C LYS A 3 14.41 -14.69 -7.14
N LYS A 4 15.21 -13.69 -6.77
CA LYS A 4 16.40 -13.90 -5.94
C LYS A 4 15.93 -14.20 -4.53
N VAL A 5 16.55 -15.17 -3.89
CA VAL A 5 16.26 -15.46 -2.48
C VAL A 5 16.81 -14.30 -1.65
N PRO A 6 16.03 -13.68 -0.74
CA PRO A 6 16.54 -12.63 0.14
C PRO A 6 17.71 -13.13 0.99
N GLU A 7 18.71 -12.28 1.18
CA GLU A 7 19.93 -12.61 1.95
C GLU A 7 19.90 -11.92 3.30
N VAL A 8 20.39 -12.58 4.36
CA VAL A 8 20.44 -12.02 5.72
C VAL A 8 21.87 -11.60 6.05
N ILE A 9 22.07 -10.35 6.43
CA ILE A 9 23.35 -9.84 6.92
C ILE A 9 23.43 -10.09 8.44
N LEU A 10 24.51 -10.75 8.86
CA LEU A 10 24.82 -10.97 10.28
C LEU A 10 25.85 -9.94 10.78
N ARG A 11 25.65 -9.41 12.00
CA ARG A 11 26.62 -8.62 12.76
C ARG A 11 26.87 -9.31 14.09
N GLU A 12 28.12 -9.68 14.37
CA GLU A 12 28.50 -10.42 15.59
C GLU A 12 27.70 -11.73 15.77
N GLY A 13 27.45 -12.43 14.66
CA GLY A 13 26.66 -13.66 14.65
C GLY A 13 25.14 -13.48 14.81
N LYS A 14 24.65 -12.24 14.91
CA LYS A 14 23.22 -11.93 15.03
C LYS A 14 22.66 -11.29 13.76
N PRO A 15 21.43 -11.63 13.32
CA PRO A 15 20.79 -10.96 12.18
C PRO A 15 20.66 -9.46 12.42
N ALA A 16 21.11 -8.67 11.44
CA ALA A 16 21.11 -7.21 11.53
C ALA A 16 20.39 -6.53 10.36
N ALA A 17 20.38 -7.13 9.16
CA ALA A 17 19.68 -6.59 7.99
C ALA A 17 19.33 -7.69 6.98
N VAL A 18 18.50 -7.35 6.00
CA VAL A 18 18.13 -8.22 4.87
C VAL A 18 18.41 -7.47 3.57
N ILE A 19 19.03 -8.14 2.60
CA ILE A 19 19.15 -7.67 1.23
C ILE A 19 18.05 -8.35 0.43
N LEU A 20 17.23 -7.55 -0.23
CA LEU A 20 16.13 -8.00 -1.07
C LEU A 20 16.12 -7.21 -2.39
N ASP A 21 15.43 -7.76 -3.38
CA ASP A 21 15.16 -7.03 -4.60
C ASP A 21 14.28 -5.81 -4.29
N ILE A 22 14.59 -4.68 -4.94
CA ILE A 22 13.88 -3.43 -4.69
C ILE A 22 12.42 -3.51 -5.10
N ASP A 23 12.10 -4.27 -6.14
CA ASP A 23 10.72 -4.43 -6.60
C ASP A 23 9.93 -5.31 -5.62
N GLU A 24 10.55 -6.32 -5.02
CA GLU A 24 9.93 -7.11 -3.94
C GLU A 24 9.68 -6.26 -2.69
N TYR A 25 10.62 -5.38 -2.33
CA TYR A 25 10.41 -4.45 -1.21
C TYR A 25 9.20 -3.54 -1.45
N ARG A 26 9.09 -2.98 -2.66
CA ARG A 26 7.97 -2.11 -3.04
C ARG A 26 6.64 -2.87 -3.04
N GLU A 27 6.60 -4.07 -3.61
CA GLU A 27 5.41 -4.94 -3.57
C GLU A 27 4.97 -5.22 -2.13
N MET A 28 5.92 -5.46 -1.21
CA MET A 28 5.60 -5.66 0.20
C MET A 28 4.98 -4.41 0.85
N LEU A 29 5.44 -3.21 0.50
CA LEU A 29 4.86 -1.96 0.98
C LEU A 29 3.46 -1.72 0.43
N GLU A 30 3.26 -1.90 -0.89
CA GLU A 30 1.95 -1.78 -1.53
C GLU A 30 0.93 -2.74 -0.90
N ARG A 31 1.32 -3.98 -0.64
CA ARG A 31 0.43 -4.96 0.02
C ARG A 31 0.08 -4.59 1.46
N LEU A 32 0.95 -3.86 2.16
CA LEU A 32 0.67 -3.36 3.50
C LEU A 32 -0.38 -2.25 3.43
N GLU A 33 -0.24 -1.32 2.48
CA GLU A 33 -1.20 -0.24 2.21
C GLU A 33 -2.56 -0.81 1.77
N ASP A 34 -2.59 -1.77 0.86
CA ASP A 34 -3.80 -2.48 0.42
C ASP A 34 -4.59 -3.06 1.61
N MET A 35 -3.88 -3.61 2.60
CA MET A 35 -4.52 -4.17 3.79
C MET A 35 -5.19 -3.08 4.65
N GLU A 36 -4.57 -1.90 4.76
CA GLU A 36 -5.14 -0.75 5.46
C GLU A 36 -6.35 -0.18 4.71
N ASP A 37 -6.27 -0.08 3.39
CA ASP A 37 -7.35 0.35 2.52
C ASP A 37 -8.56 -0.59 2.60
N LEU A 38 -8.33 -1.91 2.57
CA LEU A 38 -9.39 -2.90 2.75
C LEU A 38 -10.07 -2.76 4.11
N ARG A 39 -9.30 -2.49 5.17
CA ARG A 39 -9.85 -2.24 6.51
C ARG A 39 -10.70 -0.97 6.54
N MET A 40 -10.24 0.10 5.90
CA MET A 40 -11.01 1.34 5.78
C MET A 40 -12.32 1.10 5.01
N LEU A 41 -12.28 0.38 3.88
CA LEU A 41 -13.46 0.03 3.11
C LEU A 41 -14.46 -0.81 3.93
N ALA A 42 -13.97 -1.77 4.71
CA ALA A 42 -14.80 -2.57 5.60
C ALA A 42 -15.50 -1.70 6.66
N GLU A 43 -14.79 -0.73 7.26
CA GLU A 43 -15.37 0.22 8.20
C GLU A 43 -16.44 1.11 7.54
N MET A 44 -16.13 1.65 6.36
CA MET A 44 -17.07 2.48 5.59
C MET A 44 -18.38 1.74 5.29
N ARG A 45 -18.28 0.46 4.91
CA ARG A 45 -19.44 -0.39 4.57
C ARG A 45 -20.33 -0.76 5.76
N ARG A 46 -19.95 -0.45 7.00
CA ARG A 46 -20.80 -0.66 8.19
C ARG A 46 -22.04 0.24 8.21
N ARG A 47 -22.05 1.30 7.40
CA ARG A 47 -23.18 2.23 7.25
C ARG A 47 -23.53 2.40 5.77
N PRO A 48 -24.78 2.77 5.43
CA PRO A 48 -25.16 3.07 4.05
C PRO A 48 -24.24 4.15 3.46
N LEU A 49 -23.64 3.85 2.30
CA LEU A 49 -22.76 4.77 1.60
C LEU A 49 -23.54 5.68 0.67
N LYS A 50 -23.10 6.93 0.57
CA LYS A 50 -23.57 7.88 -0.45
C LYS A 50 -22.45 8.07 -1.45
N PHE A 51 -22.74 7.77 -2.70
CA PHE A 51 -21.82 7.97 -3.81
C PHE A 51 -22.21 9.23 -4.57
N LYS A 52 -21.22 9.87 -5.18
CA LYS A 52 -21.43 10.97 -6.13
C LYS A 52 -20.80 10.61 -7.46
N THR A 53 -21.30 11.17 -8.54
CA THR A 53 -20.67 10.96 -9.85
C THR A 53 -19.31 11.64 -9.88
N LEU A 54 -18.42 11.18 -10.76
CA LEU A 54 -17.13 11.84 -10.96
C LEU A 54 -17.33 13.31 -11.38
N GLN A 55 -18.33 13.58 -12.22
CA GLN A 55 -18.68 14.91 -12.68
C GLN A 55 -19.08 15.81 -11.51
N ASP A 56 -19.90 15.32 -10.57
CA ASP A 56 -20.30 16.08 -9.39
C ASP A 56 -19.11 16.33 -8.45
N PHE A 57 -18.24 15.33 -8.26
CA PHE A 57 -17.01 15.50 -7.51
C PHE A 57 -16.10 16.59 -8.09
N LEU A 58 -15.90 16.59 -9.42
CA LEU A 58 -15.07 17.58 -10.11
C LEU A 58 -15.67 19.00 -10.00
N LYS A 59 -17.00 19.13 -10.11
CA LYS A 59 -17.71 20.41 -9.92
C LYS A 59 -17.54 21.01 -8.53
N GLU A 60 -17.50 20.17 -7.49
CA GLU A 60 -17.25 20.61 -6.11
C GLU A 60 -15.78 20.99 -5.89
N ARG A 61 -14.87 20.37 -6.66
CA ARG A 61 -13.44 20.48 -6.43
C ARG A 61 -12.74 21.58 -7.19
N HIS A 62 -13.37 22.27 -8.16
CA HIS A 62 -12.73 23.33 -8.98
C HIS A 62 -11.78 24.20 -8.15
N PRO A 63 -10.47 23.92 -8.15
CA PRO A 63 -9.50 24.92 -7.78
C PRO A 63 -9.36 25.77 -9.05
N GLY A 64 -9.53 27.07 -8.95
CA GLY A 64 -9.06 27.95 -10.03
C GLY A 64 -7.53 27.86 -10.10
N VAL A 65 -7.01 26.81 -10.72
CA VAL A 65 -5.60 26.65 -11.10
C VAL A 65 -5.51 26.58 -12.62
#